data_AF-A0A9P7K1T4-F1
#
_entry.id   AF-A0A9P7K1T4-F1
#
_cell.length_a   1.000
_cell.length_b   1.000
_cell.length_c   1.000
_cell.angle_alpha   90.00
_cell.angle_beta   90.00
_cell.angle_gamma   90.00
#
_symmetry.space_group_name_H-M   'P 1'
#
loop_
_entity.id
_entity.type
_entity.pdbx_description
1 polymer ?
#
loop_
_entity_poly.entity_id
_entity_poly.type
_entity_poly.pdbx_seq_one_letter_code
_entity_poly.pdbx_strand_id
1 'polypeptide(L)'
;MSSTKSSRLATLSALIAYATAAQTTGSFSLLSYNVAGLPELLSSGNPSTNTPLISPRLKPYSIIHVQEDFNYHAALYASDSHAFRTPTSGGVPFGSGLNTLSDFPYIDFERTKWDDCYANSGDCLTPKGLTFMRVRVAEGVWVDIYNLHTDAGSDSGDIKARASNLNQVSQYIQKWSVGMPVVVMGDTNTRYTRPGDSDSLANILRTNALNDAWVSNVRGGSFPASGSDALVCDFPFAAGTSQAQLVACEVVDKMFTRSSAAVTFDKTTFTNEHYAFVDGKGEPLSDHYPISSRISWKLSSSIRLGDPVGGPHGDPYNDIPRVLGGSLASVAKLTSITIRGAKRVDGISYTVQNPNGASTTTTHGGNGGDPTTLNLNAGERVVKVEACSDTYSGRTRVFFLKLTTSSGRTLQNGKASGDCATSTIPTDAGAGGAQWGLVGFWGRDGNEMDRVGALWGAAY
;
A
#
# COMPACT_ATOMS: atom_id res chain seq x y z
N MET A 1 32.00 12.61 56.15
CA MET A 1 30.72 13.30 55.81
C MET A 1 30.75 13.65 54.34
N SER A 2 30.02 12.92 53.49
CA SER A 2 29.24 13.46 52.38
C SER A 2 28.58 12.28 51.67
N SER A 3 27.29 12.16 51.87
CA SER A 3 26.41 11.16 51.27
C SER A 3 25.81 11.78 50.02
N THR A 4 26.01 11.19 48.85
CA THR A 4 25.24 11.48 47.64
C THR A 4 24.50 10.23 47.20
N LYS A 5 23.31 10.06 47.79
CA LYS A 5 22.28 9.15 47.28
C LYS A 5 21.76 9.73 45.96
N SER A 6 22.04 9.05 44.85
CA SER A 6 21.37 9.31 43.57
C SER A 6 19.99 8.66 43.61
N SER A 7 18.95 9.46 43.83
CA SER A 7 17.56 9.08 43.65
C SER A 7 17.23 9.13 42.15
N ARG A 8 17.19 7.98 41.48
CA ARG A 8 16.52 7.90 40.17
C ARG A 8 15.02 7.83 40.41
N LEU A 9 14.32 8.92 40.07
CA LEU A 9 12.87 8.93 39.92
C LEU A 9 12.50 7.86 38.88
N ALA A 10 11.70 6.88 39.30
CA ALA A 10 10.93 6.07 38.38
C ALA A 10 9.74 6.91 37.91
N THR A 11 9.79 7.41 36.68
CA THR A 11 8.63 7.97 36.00
C THR A 11 7.67 6.81 35.70
N LEU A 12 6.67 6.63 36.56
CA LEU A 12 5.55 5.74 36.32
C LEU A 12 4.65 6.40 35.26
N SER A 13 4.91 6.14 33.99
CA SER A 13 3.97 6.51 32.92
C SER A 13 2.72 5.66 33.07
N ALA A 14 1.66 6.26 33.61
CA ALA A 14 0.33 5.66 33.60
C ALA A 14 -0.13 5.54 32.13
N LEU A 15 -0.03 4.33 31.58
CA LEU A 15 -0.72 3.95 30.35
C LEU A 15 -2.23 3.95 30.62
N ILE A 16 -2.86 5.10 30.43
CA ILE A 16 -4.30 5.12 30.21
C ILE A 16 -4.49 4.56 28.80
N ALA A 17 -4.69 3.25 28.71
CA ALA A 17 -5.23 2.61 27.52
C ALA A 17 -6.68 3.07 27.38
N TYR A 18 -6.88 4.23 26.74
CA TYR A 18 -8.14 4.46 26.07
C TYR A 18 -8.25 3.37 25.01
N ALA A 19 -9.06 2.36 25.28
CA ALA A 19 -9.57 1.48 24.25
C ALA A 19 -10.47 2.35 23.35
N THR A 20 -9.85 3.14 22.47
CA THR A 20 -10.56 3.69 21.33
C THR A 20 -11.03 2.47 20.57
N ALA A 21 -12.35 2.24 20.52
CA ALA A 21 -12.92 1.18 19.72
C ALA A 21 -12.30 1.26 18.32
N ALA A 22 -11.72 0.16 17.83
CA ALA A 22 -11.08 0.15 16.53
C ALA A 22 -12.05 0.70 15.49
N GLN A 23 -11.62 1.71 14.73
CA GLN A 23 -12.45 2.33 13.71
C GLN A 23 -12.77 1.29 12.64
N THR A 24 -14.06 1.04 12.40
CA THR A 24 -14.52 0.09 11.38
C THR A 24 -14.83 0.78 10.04
N THR A 25 -14.87 2.10 10.06
CA THR A 25 -14.93 2.96 8.88
C THR A 25 -14.03 4.18 9.10
N GLY A 26 -13.60 4.80 8.02
CA GLY A 26 -12.79 6.01 8.08
C GLY A 26 -12.53 6.57 6.69
N SER A 27 -11.58 7.50 6.62
CA SER A 27 -11.13 8.05 5.34
C SER A 27 -9.70 8.56 5.41
N PHE A 28 -9.02 8.61 4.28
CA PHE A 28 -7.73 9.30 4.12
C PHE A 28 -7.72 10.09 2.81
N SER A 29 -6.90 11.14 2.75
CA SER A 29 -6.66 11.91 1.53
C SER A 29 -5.36 11.48 0.86
N LEU A 30 -5.35 11.59 -0.46
CA LEU A 30 -4.26 11.24 -1.37
C LEU A 30 -3.88 12.47 -2.18
N LEU A 31 -2.60 12.63 -2.52
CA LEU A 31 -2.12 13.59 -3.52
C LEU A 31 -1.11 12.90 -4.45
N SER A 32 -1.27 13.10 -5.75
CA SER A 32 -0.23 12.84 -6.75
C SER A 32 0.20 14.17 -7.35
N TYR A 33 1.51 14.41 -7.37
CA TYR A 33 2.03 15.65 -7.93
C TYR A 33 3.43 15.47 -8.53
N ASN A 34 3.55 15.60 -9.84
CA ASN A 34 4.84 15.87 -10.48
C ASN A 34 5.29 17.29 -10.09
N VAL A 35 6.40 17.40 -9.36
CA VAL A 35 6.87 18.66 -8.77
C VAL A 35 7.92 19.39 -9.62
N ALA A 36 8.21 18.91 -10.83
CA ALA A 36 9.18 19.48 -11.77
C ALA A 36 10.58 19.73 -11.16
N GLY A 37 10.99 18.89 -10.20
CA GLY A 37 12.19 19.06 -9.38
C GLY A 37 13.52 18.65 -10.04
N LEU A 38 13.58 18.65 -11.36
CA LEU A 38 14.80 18.53 -12.17
C LEU A 38 15.79 19.68 -11.87
N PRO A 39 17.09 19.56 -12.19
CA PRO A 39 18.00 20.70 -12.16
C PRO A 39 17.43 21.91 -12.90
N GLU A 40 17.60 23.14 -12.38
CA GLU A 40 16.92 24.35 -12.90
C GLU A 40 16.96 24.49 -14.44
N LEU A 41 18.12 24.21 -15.05
CA LEU A 41 18.32 24.33 -16.50
C LEU A 41 17.63 23.24 -17.34
N LEU A 42 17.16 22.18 -16.70
CA LEU A 42 16.49 21.02 -17.31
C LEU A 42 15.00 20.94 -16.94
N SER A 43 14.55 21.71 -15.95
CA SER A 43 13.15 21.76 -15.55
C SER A 43 12.35 22.61 -16.53
N SER A 44 11.12 22.17 -16.80
CA SER A 44 10.07 22.95 -17.46
C SER A 44 9.46 24.02 -16.55
N GLY A 45 9.73 23.97 -15.24
CA GLY A 45 9.32 24.95 -14.23
C GLY A 45 10.48 25.76 -13.64
N ASN A 46 10.26 26.35 -12.46
CA ASN A 46 11.27 27.09 -11.70
C ASN A 46 11.47 26.46 -10.32
N PRO A 47 11.98 25.22 -10.21
CA PRO A 47 11.93 24.44 -8.97
C PRO A 47 12.71 25.08 -7.81
N SER A 48 13.76 25.87 -8.09
CA SER A 48 14.45 26.67 -7.07
C SER A 48 13.52 27.62 -6.30
N THR A 49 12.52 28.17 -6.99
CA THR A 49 11.53 29.10 -6.43
C THR A 49 10.26 28.36 -6.00
N ASN A 50 9.81 27.39 -6.79
CA ASN A 50 8.53 26.75 -6.63
C ASN A 50 8.53 25.66 -5.56
N THR A 51 9.58 24.83 -5.46
CA THR A 51 9.63 23.72 -4.51
C THR A 51 9.49 24.19 -3.04
N PRO A 52 10.14 25.30 -2.60
CA PRO A 52 9.88 25.87 -1.28
C PRO A 52 8.43 26.30 -1.04
N LEU A 53 7.70 26.69 -2.09
CA LEU A 53 6.28 27.02 -2.01
C LEU A 53 5.40 25.76 -1.95
N ILE A 54 5.77 24.71 -2.68
CA ILE A 54 5.05 23.42 -2.66
C ILE A 54 5.12 22.80 -1.27
N SER A 55 6.30 22.76 -0.63
CA SER A 55 6.55 22.08 0.64
C SER A 55 5.47 22.29 1.73
N PRO A 56 5.14 23.52 2.16
CA PRO A 56 4.13 23.73 3.20
C PRO A 56 2.69 23.41 2.76
N ARG A 57 2.42 23.29 1.45
CA ARG A 57 1.08 23.02 0.88
C ARG A 57 0.72 21.53 0.86
N LEU A 58 1.67 20.65 1.18
CA LEU A 58 1.45 19.20 1.21
C LEU A 58 0.68 18.73 2.46
N LYS A 59 0.74 19.48 3.57
CA LYS A 59 0.17 19.11 4.88
C LYS A 59 -1.30 18.66 4.89
N PRO A 60 -2.21 19.15 4.03
CA PRO A 60 -3.61 18.70 4.04
C PRO A 60 -3.86 17.26 3.55
N TYR A 61 -2.87 16.59 2.96
CA TYR A 61 -3.04 15.29 2.30
C TYR A 61 -2.36 14.17 3.09
N SER A 62 -3.07 13.09 3.42
CA SER A 62 -2.52 12.06 4.31
C SER A 62 -1.44 11.18 3.68
N ILE A 63 -1.50 10.93 2.37
CA ILE A 63 -0.49 10.16 1.63
C ILE A 63 -0.21 10.88 0.31
N ILE A 64 1.03 11.26 0.09
CA ILE A 64 1.47 12.05 -1.05
C ILE A 64 2.48 11.25 -1.86
N HIS A 65 2.26 11.14 -3.16
CA HIS A 65 3.24 10.69 -4.13
C HIS A 65 3.72 11.88 -4.95
N VAL A 66 5.02 12.13 -4.88
CA VAL A 66 5.67 13.11 -5.75
C VAL A 66 6.46 12.40 -6.84
N GLN A 67 6.38 12.96 -8.04
CA GLN A 67 7.20 12.60 -9.20
C GLN A 67 8.15 13.76 -9.51
N GLU A 68 9.26 13.47 -10.20
CA GLU A 68 10.35 14.41 -10.46
C GLU A 68 10.94 15.10 -9.24
N ASP A 69 10.82 14.51 -8.05
CA ASP A 69 11.50 15.00 -6.86
C ASP A 69 12.98 14.56 -6.87
N PHE A 70 13.79 15.23 -7.72
CA PHE A 70 15.20 14.94 -7.92
C PHE A 70 16.12 15.86 -7.09
N ASN A 71 16.37 17.07 -7.57
CA ASN A 71 17.47 17.94 -7.08
C ASN A 71 17.03 18.90 -5.96
N TYR A 72 15.73 19.05 -5.74
CA TYR A 72 15.16 19.98 -4.75
C TYR A 72 14.48 19.28 -3.56
N HIS A 73 14.73 17.98 -3.37
CA HIS A 73 14.15 17.16 -2.29
C HIS A 73 14.29 17.76 -0.90
N ALA A 74 15.47 18.30 -0.56
CA ALA A 74 15.68 18.93 0.73
C ALA A 74 14.75 20.14 0.96
N ALA A 75 14.51 20.94 -0.09
CA ALA A 75 13.56 22.05 -0.03
C ALA A 75 12.12 21.55 0.05
N LEU A 76 11.77 20.50 -0.69
CA LEU A 76 10.43 19.90 -0.65
C LEU A 76 10.09 19.36 0.75
N TYR A 77 11.09 18.81 1.46
CA TYR A 77 10.91 18.22 2.79
C TYR A 77 11.08 19.23 3.93
N ALA A 78 11.56 20.45 3.66
CA ALA A 78 11.94 21.42 4.68
C ALA A 78 10.78 21.89 5.57
N SER A 79 9.58 22.05 5.00
CA SER A 79 8.38 22.48 5.72
C SER A 79 7.37 21.36 5.92
N ASP A 80 7.74 20.13 5.57
CA ASP A 80 6.87 18.97 5.68
C ASP A 80 6.80 18.45 7.13
N SER A 81 5.60 18.04 7.56
CA SER A 81 5.36 17.53 8.91
C SER A 81 4.78 16.11 8.96
N HIS A 82 4.78 15.37 7.84
CA HIS A 82 4.29 14.00 7.83
C HIS A 82 5.22 13.10 8.65
N ALA A 83 4.63 12.20 9.43
CA ALA A 83 5.36 11.34 10.35
C ALA A 83 6.29 10.34 9.63
N PHE A 84 5.94 9.95 8.41
CA PHE A 84 6.66 8.96 7.62
C PHE A 84 7.00 9.51 6.25
N ARG A 85 8.26 9.36 5.84
CA ARG A 85 8.78 9.87 4.58
C ARG A 85 9.80 8.90 4.01
N THR A 86 9.76 8.69 2.70
CA THR A 86 10.78 7.88 2.03
C THR A 86 12.08 8.67 1.87
N PRO A 87 13.26 8.06 2.06
CA PRO A 87 14.52 8.73 1.75
C PRO A 87 14.67 8.93 0.23
N THR A 88 15.23 10.03 -0.22
CA THR A 88 15.55 10.25 -1.64
C THR A 88 16.46 9.16 -2.22
N SER A 89 16.28 8.83 -3.51
CA SER A 89 17.20 8.00 -4.29
C SER A 89 18.34 8.79 -4.95
N GLY A 90 18.41 10.11 -4.71
CA GLY A 90 19.41 11.02 -5.29
C GLY A 90 18.81 11.96 -6.34
N GLY A 91 19.64 12.88 -6.85
CA GLY A 91 19.29 13.72 -7.99
C GLY A 91 19.55 13.03 -9.33
N VAL A 92 19.22 13.71 -10.43
CA VAL A 92 19.61 13.26 -11.78
C VAL A 92 21.14 13.14 -11.86
N PRO A 93 21.71 12.07 -12.48
CA PRO A 93 21.05 10.97 -13.21
C PRO A 93 20.81 9.70 -12.38
N PHE A 94 20.96 9.75 -11.06
CA PHE A 94 20.98 8.54 -10.21
C PHE A 94 19.64 8.27 -9.52
N GLY A 95 18.84 9.31 -9.29
CA GLY A 95 17.55 9.21 -8.62
C GLY A 95 16.42 8.77 -9.52
N SER A 96 15.40 8.16 -8.93
CA SER A 96 14.14 7.85 -9.61
C SER A 96 13.18 9.04 -9.68
N GLY A 97 13.39 10.06 -8.83
CA GLY A 97 12.48 11.20 -8.70
C GLY A 97 11.15 10.84 -8.02
N LEU A 98 11.06 9.64 -7.42
CA LEU A 98 9.85 9.12 -6.78
C LEU A 98 10.02 9.03 -5.27
N ASN A 99 9.21 9.80 -4.57
CA ASN A 99 9.18 9.82 -3.11
C ASN A 99 7.73 9.86 -2.58
N THR A 100 7.57 9.43 -1.34
CA THR A 100 6.29 9.38 -0.65
C THR A 100 6.39 10.06 0.71
N LEU A 101 5.38 10.86 1.04
CA LEU A 101 5.14 11.41 2.37
C LEU A 101 3.82 10.85 2.89
N SER A 102 3.74 10.53 4.18
CA SER A 102 2.59 9.83 4.76
C SER A 102 2.40 10.15 6.24
N ASP A 103 1.16 10.43 6.64
CA ASP A 103 0.74 10.47 8.04
C ASP A 103 0.78 9.07 8.69
N PHE A 104 0.72 8.02 7.87
CA PHE A 104 0.60 6.64 8.31
C PHE A 104 1.90 5.85 8.16
N PRO A 105 2.19 4.91 9.08
CA PRO A 105 3.35 4.04 8.95
C PRO A 105 3.21 3.10 7.75
N TYR A 106 4.35 2.69 7.19
CA TYR A 106 4.41 1.76 6.07
C TYR A 106 5.48 0.69 6.27
N ILE A 107 5.32 -0.41 5.53
CA ILE A 107 6.31 -1.48 5.39
C ILE A 107 6.56 -1.76 3.90
N ASP A 108 7.58 -2.57 3.61
CA ASP A 108 7.90 -3.09 2.27
C ASP A 108 8.06 -2.01 1.20
N PHE A 109 8.78 -0.94 1.55
CA PHE A 109 9.11 0.09 0.58
C PHE A 109 10.15 -0.41 -0.43
N GLU A 110 9.77 -0.46 -1.70
CA GLU A 110 10.59 -0.95 -2.81
C GLU A 110 10.63 0.07 -3.95
N ARG A 111 11.78 0.15 -4.65
CA ARG A 111 11.96 0.98 -5.85
C ARG A 111 12.37 0.11 -7.03
N THR A 112 11.64 0.20 -8.13
CA THR A 112 11.90 -0.58 -9.33
C THR A 112 12.05 0.33 -10.53
N LYS A 113 13.21 0.26 -11.19
CA LYS A 113 13.46 0.93 -12.47
C LYS A 113 12.64 0.26 -13.57
N TRP A 114 12.17 1.02 -14.55
CA TRP A 114 11.56 0.47 -15.74
C TRP A 114 12.52 -0.43 -16.53
N ASP A 115 11.97 -1.53 -17.05
CA ASP A 115 12.71 -2.45 -17.93
C ASP A 115 12.89 -1.84 -19.34
N ASP A 116 11.90 -1.06 -19.80
CA ASP A 116 11.89 -0.37 -21.10
C ASP A 116 11.68 1.14 -20.91
N CYS A 117 12.36 1.93 -21.74
CA CYS A 117 12.20 3.37 -21.88
C CYS A 117 12.51 3.79 -23.32
N TYR A 118 12.05 4.96 -23.75
CA TYR A 118 12.46 5.58 -25.01
C TYR A 118 13.34 6.80 -24.74
N ALA A 119 14.40 6.96 -25.54
CA ALA A 119 15.51 7.85 -25.19
C ALA A 119 15.27 9.33 -25.57
N ASN A 120 14.22 9.65 -26.32
CA ASN A 120 13.98 10.99 -26.92
C ASN A 120 13.77 12.09 -25.86
N SER A 121 13.11 11.76 -24.75
CA SER A 121 12.71 12.70 -23.69
C SER A 121 13.62 12.62 -22.47
N GLY A 122 14.75 11.90 -22.58
CA GLY A 122 15.70 11.71 -21.48
C GLY A 122 15.27 10.69 -20.43
N ASP A 123 14.15 9.98 -20.63
CA ASP A 123 13.60 9.01 -19.67
C ASP A 123 14.55 7.85 -19.36
N CYS A 124 15.38 7.48 -20.34
CA CYS A 124 16.42 6.47 -20.16
C CYS A 124 17.67 6.94 -19.39
N LEU A 125 17.82 8.24 -19.15
CA LEU A 125 19.02 8.85 -18.57
C LEU A 125 19.00 8.87 -17.04
N THR A 126 17.89 8.50 -16.42
CA THR A 126 17.71 8.40 -14.97
C THR A 126 16.87 7.15 -14.67
N PRO A 127 16.96 6.53 -13.47
CA PRO A 127 16.18 5.34 -13.16
C PRO A 127 14.71 5.67 -12.85
N LYS A 128 13.97 6.22 -13.83
CA LYS A 128 12.50 6.30 -13.79
C LYS A 128 11.90 4.90 -13.59
N GLY A 129 10.75 4.85 -12.94
CA GLY A 129 10.26 3.60 -12.39
C GLY A 129 8.93 3.70 -11.65
N LEU A 130 8.75 2.73 -10.76
CA LEU A 130 7.69 2.73 -9.75
C LEU A 130 8.28 2.57 -8.35
N THR A 131 7.54 3.01 -7.34
CA THR A 131 7.76 2.62 -5.95
C THR A 131 6.52 1.93 -5.40
N PHE A 132 6.73 0.91 -4.57
CA PHE A 132 5.67 0.20 -3.85
C PHE A 132 5.86 0.40 -2.34
N MET A 133 4.75 0.50 -1.60
CA MET A 133 4.74 0.32 -0.15
C MET A 133 3.37 -0.16 0.33
N ARG A 134 3.36 -0.80 1.51
CA ARG A 134 2.14 -1.21 2.20
C ARG A 134 1.91 -0.32 3.42
N VAL A 135 0.88 0.52 3.36
CA VAL A 135 0.56 1.55 4.36
C VAL A 135 -0.51 1.06 5.32
N ARG A 136 -0.31 1.26 6.63
CA ARG A 136 -1.28 0.95 7.69
C ARG A 136 -2.08 2.19 8.03
N VAL A 137 -3.21 2.38 7.37
CA VAL A 137 -4.10 3.55 7.54
C VAL A 137 -4.80 3.53 8.91
N ALA A 138 -5.17 2.35 9.38
CA ALA A 138 -5.76 2.11 10.69
C ALA A 138 -5.48 0.66 11.11
N GLU A 139 -5.89 0.29 12.32
CA GLU A 139 -5.83 -1.11 12.76
C GLU A 139 -6.63 -2.02 11.80
N GLY A 140 -5.95 -3.04 11.25
CA GLY A 140 -6.52 -3.96 10.27
C GLY A 140 -6.75 -3.38 8.87
N VAL A 141 -6.44 -2.09 8.64
CA VAL A 141 -6.58 -1.42 7.34
C VAL A 141 -5.21 -1.21 6.71
N TRP A 142 -4.82 -2.18 5.89
CA TRP A 142 -3.57 -2.16 5.13
C TRP A 142 -3.87 -1.92 3.64
N VAL A 143 -3.18 -0.95 3.04
CA VAL A 143 -3.36 -0.56 1.64
C VAL A 143 -2.02 -0.61 0.91
N ASP A 144 -2.02 -1.26 -0.25
CA ASP A 144 -0.88 -1.30 -1.16
C ASP A 144 -0.89 -0.07 -2.05
N ILE A 145 0.15 0.76 -1.99
CA ILE A 145 0.21 2.04 -2.67
C ILE A 145 1.41 2.06 -3.62
N TYR A 146 1.14 2.46 -4.87
CA TYR A 146 2.10 2.52 -5.97
C TYR A 146 2.25 3.95 -6.47
N ASN A 147 3.50 4.46 -6.43
CA ASN A 147 3.94 5.68 -7.11
C ASN A 147 4.58 5.30 -8.45
N LEU A 148 4.38 6.08 -9.51
CA LEU A 148 4.98 5.84 -10.82
C LEU A 148 5.19 7.14 -11.59
N HIS A 149 6.19 7.12 -12.46
CA HIS A 149 6.38 8.12 -13.51
C HIS A 149 6.84 7.38 -14.78
N THR A 150 5.92 7.19 -15.73
CA THR A 150 6.18 6.45 -16.99
C THR A 150 6.81 7.34 -18.06
N ASP A 151 7.20 6.71 -19.17
CA ASP A 151 7.84 7.36 -20.34
C ASP A 151 7.03 8.57 -20.88
N ALA A 152 7.70 9.71 -21.03
CA ALA A 152 7.11 10.98 -21.45
C ALA A 152 7.01 11.07 -22.98
N GLY A 153 6.35 12.11 -23.49
CA GLY A 153 6.23 12.33 -24.93
C GLY A 153 5.05 11.62 -25.61
N SER A 154 4.98 11.75 -26.93
CA SER A 154 3.84 11.28 -27.76
C SER A 154 4.23 10.51 -29.02
N ASP A 155 5.52 10.23 -29.22
CA ASP A 155 6.02 9.41 -30.31
C ASP A 155 5.57 7.94 -30.12
N SER A 156 5.62 7.16 -31.20
CA SER A 156 5.29 5.73 -31.14
C SER A 156 6.22 4.94 -30.22
N GLY A 157 7.48 5.40 -30.06
CA GLY A 157 8.43 4.88 -29.07
C GLY A 157 7.94 5.08 -27.64
N ASP A 158 7.50 6.30 -27.31
CA ASP A 158 6.97 6.67 -26.00
C ASP A 158 5.74 5.82 -25.63
N ILE A 159 4.80 5.70 -26.56
CA ILE A 159 3.56 4.93 -26.38
C ILE A 159 3.90 3.46 -26.10
N LYS A 160 4.88 2.90 -26.82
CA LYS A 160 5.33 1.51 -26.62
C LYS A 160 6.03 1.33 -25.26
N ALA A 161 6.87 2.27 -24.86
CA ALA A 161 7.55 2.24 -23.57
C ALA A 161 6.54 2.33 -22.41
N ARG A 162 5.57 3.25 -22.48
CA ARG A 162 4.48 3.35 -21.49
C ARG A 162 3.65 2.08 -21.39
N ALA A 163 3.35 1.42 -22.52
CA ALA A 163 2.66 0.13 -22.50
C ALA A 163 3.43 -0.92 -21.70
N SER A 164 4.76 -0.97 -21.86
CA SER A 164 5.64 -1.84 -21.07
C SER A 164 5.66 -1.44 -19.59
N ASN A 165 5.80 -0.14 -19.27
CA ASN A 165 5.81 0.35 -17.90
C ASN A 165 4.51 0.01 -17.15
N LEU A 166 3.35 0.26 -17.75
CA LEU A 166 2.04 -0.08 -17.15
C LEU A 166 1.85 -1.59 -17.02
N ASN A 167 2.40 -2.39 -17.94
CA ASN A 167 2.42 -3.85 -17.79
C ASN A 167 3.33 -4.29 -16.62
N GLN A 168 4.47 -3.63 -16.40
CA GLN A 168 5.34 -3.90 -15.26
C GLN A 168 4.65 -3.58 -13.93
N VAL A 169 3.91 -2.47 -13.84
CA VAL A 169 3.03 -2.16 -12.69
C VAL A 169 1.98 -3.26 -12.48
N SER A 170 1.34 -3.70 -13.57
CA SER A 170 0.34 -4.80 -13.53
C SER A 170 0.93 -6.09 -12.95
N GLN A 171 2.14 -6.48 -13.37
CA GLN A 171 2.83 -7.65 -12.84
C GLN A 171 3.19 -7.50 -11.36
N TYR A 172 3.60 -6.29 -10.93
CA TYR A 172 3.82 -5.98 -9.52
C TYR A 172 2.55 -6.18 -8.68
N ILE A 173 1.40 -5.65 -9.14
CA ILE A 173 0.12 -5.81 -8.43
C ILE A 173 -0.28 -7.29 -8.32
N GLN A 174 -0.10 -8.06 -9.39
CA GLN A 174 -0.41 -9.50 -9.39
C GLN A 174 0.46 -10.30 -8.43
N LYS A 175 1.73 -9.90 -8.25
CA LYS A 175 2.65 -10.55 -7.31
C LYS A 175 2.43 -10.10 -5.87
N TRP A 176 2.37 -8.79 -5.63
CA TRP A 176 2.49 -8.20 -4.29
C TRP A 176 1.15 -7.95 -3.60
N SER A 177 0.09 -7.74 -4.38
CA SER A 177 -1.19 -7.27 -3.88
C SER A 177 -2.31 -8.30 -3.97
N VAL A 178 -2.00 -9.60 -4.00
CA VAL A 178 -3.02 -10.65 -3.91
C VAL A 178 -3.85 -10.43 -2.63
N GLY A 179 -5.17 -10.32 -2.76
CA GLY A 179 -6.08 -10.12 -1.62
C GLY A 179 -5.97 -8.75 -0.91
N MET A 180 -5.15 -7.82 -1.40
CA MET A 180 -4.95 -6.50 -0.79
C MET A 180 -5.72 -5.41 -1.54
N PRO A 181 -6.21 -4.37 -0.84
CA PRO A 181 -6.73 -3.18 -1.50
C PRO A 181 -5.54 -2.40 -2.08
N VAL A 182 -5.75 -1.77 -3.24
CA VAL A 182 -4.68 -1.15 -4.04
C VAL A 182 -5.04 0.28 -4.40
N VAL A 183 -4.03 1.15 -4.33
CA VAL A 183 -4.03 2.50 -4.91
C VAL A 183 -2.81 2.62 -5.82
N VAL A 184 -3.02 2.99 -7.08
CA VAL A 184 -1.93 3.37 -8.00
C VAL A 184 -2.14 4.84 -8.33
N MET A 185 -1.15 5.69 -8.08
CA MET A 185 -1.25 7.10 -8.41
C MET A 185 0.11 7.69 -8.81
N GLY A 186 0.09 8.52 -9.84
CA GLY A 186 1.31 9.10 -10.40
C GLY A 186 1.08 9.67 -11.80
N ASP A 187 2.16 10.20 -12.34
CA ASP A 187 2.23 10.64 -13.72
C ASP A 187 2.34 9.41 -14.64
N THR A 188 1.25 9.08 -15.33
CA THR A 188 1.25 7.95 -16.26
C THR A 188 1.56 8.38 -17.68
N ASN A 189 1.74 9.68 -17.96
CA ASN A 189 1.96 10.25 -19.30
C ASN A 189 0.95 9.79 -20.38
N THR A 190 -0.17 9.17 -19.96
CA THR A 190 -1.13 8.54 -20.87
C THR A 190 -2.39 9.36 -21.02
N ARG A 191 -3.02 9.27 -22.20
CA ARG A 191 -4.38 9.76 -22.43
C ARG A 191 -5.28 8.67 -23.00
N TYR A 192 -6.52 8.56 -22.54
CA TYR A 192 -7.51 7.61 -23.07
C TYR A 192 -7.84 7.84 -24.55
N THR A 193 -7.75 9.09 -24.98
CA THR A 193 -7.98 9.49 -26.38
C THR A 193 -6.81 9.11 -27.31
N ARG A 194 -5.62 8.84 -26.76
CA ARG A 194 -4.44 8.49 -27.55
C ARG A 194 -4.43 6.98 -27.87
N PRO A 195 -4.36 6.58 -29.16
CA PRO A 195 -4.19 5.18 -29.51
C PRO A 195 -2.95 4.55 -28.86
N GLY A 196 -3.05 3.29 -28.44
CA GLY A 196 -2.00 2.57 -27.69
C GLY A 196 -1.99 2.85 -26.17
N ASP A 197 -2.07 4.12 -25.76
CA ASP A 197 -2.26 4.47 -24.34
C ASP A 197 -3.61 3.96 -23.84
N SER A 198 -4.68 4.17 -24.64
CA SER A 198 -6.04 3.70 -24.33
C SER A 198 -6.08 2.19 -24.07
N ASP A 199 -5.40 1.40 -24.91
CA ASP A 199 -5.33 -0.06 -24.78
C ASP A 199 -4.55 -0.47 -23.52
N SER A 200 -3.45 0.23 -23.24
CA SER A 200 -2.61 -0.03 -22.06
C SER A 200 -3.34 0.28 -20.76
N LEU A 201 -4.08 1.40 -20.72
CA LEU A 201 -4.95 1.79 -19.61
C LEU A 201 -6.09 0.78 -19.43
N ALA A 202 -6.77 0.40 -20.50
CA ALA A 202 -7.83 -0.62 -20.43
C ALA A 202 -7.27 -1.97 -19.91
N ASN A 203 -6.07 -2.35 -20.33
CA ASN A 203 -5.43 -3.59 -19.92
C ASN A 203 -5.05 -3.61 -18.43
N ILE A 204 -4.40 -2.57 -17.91
CA ILE A 204 -4.02 -2.53 -16.48
C ILE A 204 -5.26 -2.51 -15.59
N LEU A 205 -6.30 -1.76 -15.97
CA LEU A 205 -7.56 -1.68 -15.22
C LEU A 205 -8.26 -3.05 -15.16
N ARG A 206 -8.50 -3.68 -16.33
CA ARG A 206 -9.18 -4.97 -16.42
C ARG A 206 -8.40 -6.09 -15.74
N THR A 207 -7.09 -6.18 -15.97
CA THR A 207 -6.26 -7.28 -15.46
C THR A 207 -6.18 -7.27 -13.94
N ASN A 208 -6.17 -6.08 -13.34
CA ASN A 208 -5.98 -5.94 -11.89
C ASN A 208 -7.27 -5.62 -11.13
N ALA A 209 -8.41 -5.54 -11.83
CA ALA A 209 -9.70 -5.10 -11.28
C ALA A 209 -9.62 -3.71 -10.62
N LEU A 210 -8.92 -2.78 -11.26
CA LEU A 210 -8.80 -1.40 -10.81
C LEU A 210 -9.91 -0.53 -11.43
N ASN A 211 -10.31 0.52 -10.71
CA ASN A 211 -11.18 1.58 -11.18
C ASN A 211 -10.39 2.89 -11.29
N ASP A 212 -10.53 3.59 -12.41
CA ASP A 212 -10.00 4.95 -12.57
C ASP A 212 -10.94 5.94 -11.87
N ALA A 213 -10.37 6.74 -10.95
CA ALA A 213 -11.10 7.70 -10.15
C ALA A 213 -11.69 8.85 -10.98
N TRP A 214 -11.00 9.34 -12.01
CA TRP A 214 -11.52 10.38 -12.90
C TRP A 214 -12.67 9.84 -13.74
N VAL A 215 -12.49 8.67 -14.36
CA VAL A 215 -13.54 8.03 -15.17
C VAL A 215 -14.79 7.74 -14.33
N SER A 216 -14.62 7.21 -13.13
CA SER A 216 -15.74 6.88 -12.24
C SER A 216 -16.47 8.12 -11.74
N ASN A 217 -15.74 9.15 -11.28
CA ASN A 217 -16.33 10.28 -10.56
C ASN A 217 -16.72 11.46 -11.46
N VAL A 218 -16.01 11.67 -12.56
CA VAL A 218 -16.24 12.81 -13.46
C VAL A 218 -17.03 12.38 -14.68
N ARG A 219 -16.72 11.20 -15.22
CA ARG A 219 -17.32 10.72 -16.47
C ARG A 219 -18.39 9.64 -16.29
N GLY A 220 -18.78 9.32 -15.05
CA GLY A 220 -19.84 8.36 -14.76
C GLY A 220 -19.57 6.95 -15.30
N GLY A 221 -18.29 6.54 -15.37
CA GLY A 221 -17.88 5.24 -15.91
C GLY A 221 -17.69 5.19 -17.43
N SER A 222 -17.97 6.28 -18.15
CA SER A 222 -17.73 6.35 -19.59
C SER A 222 -16.27 6.69 -19.87
N PHE A 223 -15.55 5.84 -20.61
CA PHE A 223 -14.18 6.13 -21.04
C PHE A 223 -14.15 7.03 -22.28
N PRO A 224 -13.19 7.97 -22.42
CA PRO A 224 -12.95 8.67 -23.68
C PRO A 224 -12.66 7.68 -24.82
N ALA A 225 -13.10 8.01 -26.04
CA ALA A 225 -12.91 7.13 -27.19
C ALA A 225 -11.47 7.23 -27.71
N SER A 226 -10.83 6.09 -27.95
CA SER A 226 -9.52 6.05 -28.60
C SER A 226 -9.58 6.66 -30.00
N GLY A 227 -8.65 7.56 -30.33
CA GLY A 227 -8.58 8.26 -31.61
C GLY A 227 -9.48 9.48 -31.74
N SER A 228 -10.27 9.81 -30.71
CA SER A 228 -10.99 11.09 -30.68
C SER A 228 -10.05 12.25 -30.35
N ASP A 229 -10.54 13.48 -30.52
CA ASP A 229 -9.82 14.69 -30.11
C ASP A 229 -9.40 14.60 -28.64
N ALA A 230 -8.18 15.07 -28.36
CA ALA A 230 -7.62 15.03 -27.01
C ALA A 230 -8.37 16.01 -26.10
N LEU A 231 -8.76 15.52 -24.91
CA LEU A 231 -9.41 16.32 -23.88
C LEU A 231 -8.37 17.12 -23.08
N VAL A 232 -7.60 17.96 -23.75
CA VAL A 232 -6.49 18.70 -23.12
C VAL A 232 -7.03 19.78 -22.18
N CYS A 233 -6.41 19.93 -21.02
CA CYS A 233 -6.70 21.02 -20.09
C CYS A 233 -6.02 22.31 -20.55
N ASP A 234 -6.67 23.45 -20.36
CA ASP A 234 -6.00 24.74 -20.44
C ASP A 234 -4.84 24.78 -19.43
N PHE A 235 -3.74 25.43 -19.80
CA PHE A 235 -2.59 25.60 -18.90
C PHE A 235 -1.98 27.01 -19.05
N PRO A 236 -1.98 27.85 -18.00
CA PRO A 236 -2.71 27.66 -16.73
C PRO A 236 -4.22 27.81 -16.92
N PHE A 237 -5.02 27.30 -15.97
CA PHE A 237 -6.45 27.60 -15.95
C PHE A 237 -6.69 29.08 -15.65
N ALA A 238 -7.71 29.65 -16.27
CA ALA A 238 -8.13 31.01 -15.95
C ALA A 238 -8.58 31.13 -14.48
N ALA A 239 -8.33 32.30 -13.86
CA ALA A 239 -8.78 32.59 -12.51
C ALA A 239 -10.32 32.47 -12.40
N GLY A 240 -10.81 31.79 -11.36
CA GLY A 240 -12.24 31.56 -11.15
C GLY A 240 -12.84 30.36 -11.90
N THR A 241 -12.04 29.56 -12.60
CA THR A 241 -12.45 28.26 -13.15
C THR A 241 -12.98 27.35 -12.04
N SER A 242 -14.20 26.86 -12.17
CA SER A 242 -14.82 26.01 -11.13
C SER A 242 -14.20 24.62 -11.08
N GLN A 243 -14.31 23.92 -9.94
CA GLN A 243 -13.81 22.55 -9.79
C GLN A 243 -14.35 21.60 -10.86
N ALA A 244 -15.62 21.73 -11.24
CA ALA A 244 -16.23 20.93 -12.29
C ALA A 244 -15.55 21.14 -13.66
N GLN A 245 -15.10 22.37 -13.95
CA GLN A 245 -14.35 22.69 -15.16
C GLN A 245 -12.90 22.21 -15.07
N LEU A 246 -12.25 22.36 -13.90
CA LEU A 246 -10.87 21.91 -13.68
C LEU A 246 -10.68 20.39 -13.91
N VAL A 247 -11.72 19.60 -13.65
CA VAL A 247 -11.70 18.14 -13.86
C VAL A 247 -12.39 17.70 -15.15
N ALA A 248 -13.00 18.60 -15.93
CA ALA A 248 -13.73 18.23 -17.15
C ALA A 248 -12.81 17.72 -18.27
N CYS A 249 -11.57 18.23 -18.30
CA CYS A 249 -10.50 17.78 -19.17
C CYS A 249 -9.73 16.61 -18.56
N GLU A 250 -8.90 15.96 -19.39
CA GLU A 250 -8.02 14.87 -19.01
C GLU A 250 -6.61 15.41 -18.71
N VAL A 251 -6.07 15.08 -17.54
CA VAL A 251 -4.64 15.18 -17.22
C VAL A 251 -3.95 13.82 -17.40
N VAL A 252 -2.62 13.83 -17.47
CA VAL A 252 -1.82 12.59 -17.57
C VAL A 252 -1.57 11.92 -16.22
N ASP A 253 -1.72 12.65 -15.12
CA ASP A 253 -1.71 12.11 -13.76
C ASP A 253 -2.99 11.31 -13.48
N LYS A 254 -2.85 10.04 -13.08
CA LYS A 254 -3.99 9.13 -12.85
C LYS A 254 -4.04 8.64 -11.42
N MET A 255 -5.24 8.22 -11.00
CA MET A 255 -5.48 7.54 -9.73
C MET A 255 -6.37 6.32 -9.96
N PHE A 256 -5.81 5.12 -9.77
CA PHE A 256 -6.52 3.86 -9.87
C PHE A 256 -6.70 3.24 -8.49
N THR A 257 -7.87 2.66 -8.25
CA THR A 257 -8.22 2.09 -6.93
C THR A 257 -8.86 0.72 -7.05
N ARG A 258 -8.65 -0.13 -6.05
CA ARG A 258 -9.31 -1.43 -5.93
C ARG A 258 -9.52 -1.80 -4.47
N SER A 259 -10.75 -2.16 -4.13
CA SER A 259 -11.11 -2.75 -2.84
C SER A 259 -10.55 -4.16 -2.65
N SER A 260 -10.57 -4.68 -1.43
CA SER A 260 -10.36 -6.09 -1.15
C SER A 260 -11.52 -6.70 -0.38
N ALA A 261 -11.45 -8.01 -0.16
CA ALA A 261 -12.39 -8.70 0.71
C ALA A 261 -12.31 -8.26 2.18
N ALA A 262 -11.16 -7.70 2.61
CA ALA A 262 -10.95 -7.24 3.98
C ALA A 262 -11.23 -5.74 4.17
N VAL A 263 -11.05 -4.93 3.13
CA VAL A 263 -11.26 -3.48 3.15
C VAL A 263 -12.00 -3.05 1.89
N THR A 264 -13.18 -2.46 2.05
CA THR A 264 -13.92 -1.86 0.94
C THR A 264 -13.62 -0.37 0.86
N PHE A 265 -13.40 0.14 -0.34
CA PHE A 265 -13.44 1.58 -0.64
C PHE A 265 -14.87 1.95 -1.02
N ASP A 266 -15.62 2.53 -0.08
CA ASP A 266 -17.04 2.86 -0.24
C ASP A 266 -17.24 4.10 -1.12
N LYS A 267 -16.29 5.03 -1.09
CA LYS A 267 -16.31 6.26 -1.88
C LYS A 267 -14.89 6.71 -2.18
N THR A 268 -14.69 7.14 -3.42
CA THR A 268 -13.46 7.79 -3.90
C THR A 268 -13.86 9.13 -4.51
N THR A 269 -13.00 10.14 -4.46
CA THR A 269 -13.21 11.41 -5.18
C THR A 269 -12.13 11.61 -6.25
N PHE A 270 -12.29 12.63 -7.08
CA PHE A 270 -11.23 13.08 -7.98
C PHE A 270 -11.27 14.61 -8.04
N THR A 271 -10.19 15.26 -7.63
CA THR A 271 -10.08 16.71 -7.63
C THR A 271 -8.76 17.14 -8.26
N ASN A 272 -8.82 18.18 -9.08
CA ASN A 272 -7.66 18.94 -9.52
C ASN A 272 -7.43 20.07 -8.50
N GLU A 273 -6.24 20.11 -7.90
CA GLU A 273 -5.87 21.01 -6.81
C GLU A 273 -5.16 22.27 -7.30
N HIS A 274 -5.35 22.66 -8.57
CA HIS A 274 -4.70 23.82 -9.20
C HIS A 274 -4.55 25.02 -8.26
N TYR A 275 -5.64 25.53 -7.66
CA TYR A 275 -5.58 26.71 -6.79
C TYR A 275 -4.87 26.51 -5.45
N ALA A 276 -4.68 25.28 -4.99
CA ALA A 276 -3.87 25.01 -3.80
C ALA A 276 -2.37 25.17 -4.10
N PHE A 277 -1.95 25.03 -5.36
CA PHE A 277 -0.56 25.00 -5.80
C PHE A 277 -0.24 26.07 -6.87
N VAL A 278 -0.59 27.31 -6.54
CA VAL A 278 -0.15 28.51 -7.27
C VAL A 278 0.73 29.43 -6.43
N ASP A 279 1.51 30.26 -7.09
CA ASP A 279 2.31 31.34 -6.49
C ASP A 279 1.45 32.56 -6.13
N GLY A 280 2.10 33.64 -5.67
CA GLY A 280 1.40 34.89 -5.30
C GLY A 280 0.78 35.65 -6.49
N LYS A 281 1.08 35.26 -7.73
CA LYS A 281 0.52 35.82 -8.97
C LYS A 281 -0.58 34.93 -9.56
N GLY A 282 -0.79 33.73 -9.00
CA GLY A 282 -1.74 32.75 -9.52
C GLY A 282 -1.13 31.78 -10.55
N GLU A 283 0.19 31.79 -10.74
CA GLU A 283 0.88 30.88 -11.67
C GLU A 283 1.10 29.50 -11.02
N PRO A 284 0.91 28.39 -11.75
CA PRO A 284 1.17 27.03 -11.25
C PRO A 284 2.59 26.84 -10.72
N LEU A 285 2.73 26.09 -9.62
CA LEU A 285 4.04 25.76 -9.03
C LEU A 285 4.77 24.60 -9.73
N SER A 286 4.12 23.95 -10.69
CA SER A 286 4.68 22.91 -11.55
C SER A 286 4.02 23.01 -12.92
N ASP A 287 4.62 22.41 -13.94
CA ASP A 287 4.01 22.22 -15.26
C ASP A 287 2.89 21.15 -15.25
N HIS A 288 2.74 20.42 -14.14
CA HIS A 288 1.61 19.52 -13.89
C HIS A 288 0.57 20.13 -12.93
N TYR A 289 -0.68 19.69 -13.09
CA TYR A 289 -1.71 19.93 -12.09
C TYR A 289 -1.66 18.87 -10.99
N PRO A 290 -1.63 19.25 -9.71
CA PRO A 290 -1.74 18.28 -8.62
C PRO A 290 -3.14 17.66 -8.59
N ILE A 291 -3.21 16.34 -8.52
CA ILE A 291 -4.45 15.58 -8.47
C ILE A 291 -4.60 14.96 -7.09
N SER A 292 -5.79 15.05 -6.52
CA SER A 292 -6.09 14.50 -5.20
C SER A 292 -7.35 13.64 -5.20
N SER A 293 -7.42 12.77 -4.20
CA SER A 293 -8.58 11.93 -3.94
C SER A 293 -8.78 11.74 -2.45
N ARG A 294 -10.03 11.65 -2.01
CA ARG A 294 -10.38 11.18 -0.68
C ARG A 294 -11.02 9.80 -0.82
N ILE A 295 -10.45 8.83 -0.14
CA ILE A 295 -10.98 7.46 -0.06
C ILE A 295 -11.65 7.28 1.29
N SER A 296 -12.94 6.98 1.29
CA SER A 296 -13.66 6.43 2.44
C SER A 296 -13.56 4.91 2.41
N TRP A 297 -13.21 4.33 3.55
CA TRP A 297 -13.02 2.89 3.68
C TRP A 297 -13.88 2.28 4.78
N LYS A 298 -14.12 0.97 4.65
CA LYS A 298 -14.83 0.14 5.61
C LYS A 298 -14.16 -1.22 5.77
N LEU A 299 -13.97 -1.65 7.03
CA LEU A 299 -13.50 -3.00 7.36
C LEU A 299 -14.60 -4.03 7.12
N SER A 300 -14.17 -5.20 6.65
CA SER A 300 -15.05 -6.34 6.44
C SER A 300 -15.55 -6.93 7.76
N SER A 301 -16.82 -7.34 7.76
CA SER A 301 -17.46 -8.08 8.85
C SER A 301 -17.19 -9.59 8.78
N SER A 302 -16.49 -10.07 7.75
CA SER A 302 -16.26 -11.50 7.53
C SER A 302 -14.80 -11.91 7.58
N ILE A 303 -13.87 -11.03 7.17
CA ILE A 303 -12.43 -11.35 7.13
C ILE A 303 -11.58 -10.12 7.46
N ARG A 304 -10.53 -10.26 8.27
CA ARG A 304 -9.64 -9.16 8.67
C ARG A 304 -8.19 -9.57 8.76
N LEU A 305 -7.30 -8.64 8.42
CA LEU A 305 -5.87 -8.80 8.58
C LEU A 305 -5.47 -8.36 9.98
N GLY A 306 -4.82 -9.24 10.74
CA GLY A 306 -4.06 -8.85 11.94
C GLY A 306 -2.71 -8.26 11.54
N ASP A 307 -2.16 -7.39 12.39
CA ASP A 307 -0.83 -6.82 12.14
C ASP A 307 0.24 -7.91 12.05
N PRO A 308 1.17 -7.81 11.10
CA PRO A 308 2.14 -8.86 10.87
C PRO A 308 3.42 -8.65 11.71
N VAL A 309 4.10 -9.74 12.05
CA VAL A 309 5.39 -9.73 12.76
C VAL A 309 6.47 -10.32 11.85
N GLY A 310 7.57 -9.60 11.66
CA GLY A 310 8.72 -10.05 10.89
C GLY A 310 9.22 -9.08 9.81
N GLY A 311 10.15 -9.55 8.99
CA GLY A 311 10.98 -8.77 8.07
C GLY A 311 10.45 -8.62 6.65
N PRO A 312 11.08 -7.75 5.84
CA PRO A 312 10.70 -7.50 4.44
C PRO A 312 11.30 -8.51 3.45
N HIS A 313 11.93 -9.60 3.91
CA HIS A 313 12.57 -10.58 3.03
C HIS A 313 11.59 -11.66 2.57
N GLY A 314 12.03 -12.61 1.74
CA GLY A 314 11.15 -13.63 1.18
C GLY A 314 10.20 -13.08 0.12
N ASP A 315 9.27 -13.90 -0.36
CA ASP A 315 8.21 -13.52 -1.28
C ASP A 315 6.91 -13.21 -0.52
N PRO A 316 6.07 -12.27 -1.01
CA PRO A 316 4.81 -11.94 -0.37
C PRO A 316 3.78 -13.06 -0.57
N TYR A 317 2.95 -13.30 0.45
CA TYR A 317 1.77 -14.15 0.35
C TYR A 317 0.57 -13.57 1.11
N ASN A 318 -0.63 -13.91 0.65
CA ASN A 318 -1.89 -13.57 1.32
C ASN A 318 -2.96 -14.61 0.96
N ASP A 319 -3.45 -15.32 1.96
CA ASP A 319 -4.34 -16.45 1.75
C ASP A 319 -5.82 -16.08 1.63
N ILE A 320 -6.18 -14.80 1.67
CA ILE A 320 -7.57 -14.34 1.52
C ILE A 320 -8.32 -15.04 0.36
N PRO A 321 -7.79 -15.10 -0.88
CA PRO A 321 -8.49 -15.77 -1.97
C PRO A 321 -8.74 -17.26 -1.72
N ARG A 322 -7.80 -17.94 -1.04
CA ARG A 322 -7.90 -19.38 -0.72
C ARG A 322 -8.96 -19.64 0.35
N VAL A 323 -8.97 -18.83 1.42
CA VAL A 323 -9.87 -19.03 2.56
C VAL A 323 -11.31 -18.59 2.28
N LEU A 324 -11.54 -17.78 1.25
CA LEU A 324 -12.89 -17.37 0.84
C LEU A 324 -13.53 -18.30 -0.20
N GLY A 325 -12.76 -19.10 -0.94
CA GLY A 325 -13.28 -19.95 -2.01
C GLY A 325 -14.11 -19.18 -3.07
N GLY A 326 -13.84 -17.88 -3.23
CA GLY A 326 -14.57 -16.99 -4.15
C GLY A 326 -15.74 -16.21 -3.56
N SER A 327 -16.09 -16.36 -2.27
CA SER A 327 -17.20 -15.62 -1.64
C SER A 327 -16.97 -15.26 -0.17
N LEU A 328 -17.34 -14.04 0.22
CA LEU A 328 -17.34 -13.58 1.62
C LEU A 328 -18.32 -14.36 2.52
N ALA A 329 -19.33 -15.00 1.94
CA ALA A 329 -20.26 -15.87 2.67
C ALA A 329 -19.69 -17.28 2.93
N SER A 330 -18.47 -17.55 2.44
CA SER A 330 -17.90 -18.90 2.42
C SER A 330 -16.54 -18.97 3.12
N VAL A 331 -16.31 -18.11 4.13
CA VAL A 331 -15.06 -18.13 4.91
C VAL A 331 -14.85 -19.54 5.50
N ALA A 332 -13.75 -20.17 5.11
CA ALA A 332 -13.41 -21.52 5.49
C ALA A 332 -13.00 -21.61 6.96
N LYS A 333 -13.35 -22.73 7.62
CA LYS A 333 -12.99 -23.01 9.02
C LYS A 333 -11.65 -23.72 9.07
N LEU A 334 -10.71 -23.22 9.87
CA LEU A 334 -9.48 -23.96 10.20
C LEU A 334 -9.84 -25.27 10.94
N THR A 335 -9.24 -26.38 10.51
CA THR A 335 -9.42 -27.71 11.11
C THR A 335 -8.12 -28.27 11.68
N SER A 336 -6.97 -27.94 11.09
CA SER A 336 -5.66 -28.31 11.62
C SER A 336 -4.59 -27.28 11.28
N ILE A 337 -3.56 -27.21 12.11
CA ILE A 337 -2.39 -26.37 11.87
C ILE A 337 -1.12 -27.03 12.39
N THR A 338 -0.06 -26.94 11.60
CA THR A 338 1.28 -27.44 11.89
C THR A 338 2.26 -26.28 11.82
N ILE A 339 3.08 -26.12 12.85
CA ILE A 339 4.21 -25.19 12.85
C ILE A 339 5.49 -26.01 12.86
N ARG A 340 6.36 -25.79 11.87
CA ARG A 340 7.71 -26.33 11.83
C ARG A 340 8.67 -25.32 12.43
N GLY A 341 9.53 -25.75 13.33
CA GLY A 341 10.51 -24.86 13.92
C GLY A 341 11.55 -25.57 14.77
N ALA A 342 12.61 -24.84 15.07
CA ALA A 342 13.64 -25.22 16.03
C ALA A 342 14.17 -23.98 16.74
N LYS A 343 15.17 -23.29 16.17
CA LYS A 343 15.62 -21.97 16.66
C LYS A 343 14.74 -20.83 16.14
N ARG A 344 14.12 -21.03 14.98
CA ARG A 344 13.20 -20.12 14.30
C ARG A 344 11.98 -20.92 13.82
N VAL A 345 10.99 -20.22 13.27
CA VAL A 345 9.87 -20.85 12.58
C VAL A 345 10.26 -21.08 11.13
N ASP A 346 10.42 -22.35 10.75
CA ASP A 346 10.77 -22.76 9.39
C ASP A 346 9.55 -22.66 8.46
N GLY A 347 8.38 -23.11 8.91
CA GLY A 347 7.19 -23.13 8.06
C GLY A 347 5.89 -23.33 8.82
N ILE A 348 4.80 -22.99 8.15
CA ILE A 348 3.43 -23.13 8.66
C ILE A 348 2.62 -23.89 7.61
N SER A 349 1.90 -24.92 8.03
CA SER A 349 0.96 -25.62 7.17
C SER A 349 -0.39 -25.73 7.88
N TYR A 350 -1.47 -25.37 7.21
CA TYR A 350 -2.79 -25.37 7.82
C TYR A 350 -3.84 -25.89 6.85
N THR A 351 -4.86 -26.56 7.39
CA THR A 351 -5.99 -27.09 6.62
C THR A 351 -7.24 -26.35 7.02
N VAL A 352 -7.98 -25.86 6.02
CA VAL A 352 -9.31 -25.27 6.19
C VAL A 352 -10.36 -26.12 5.50
N GLN A 353 -11.59 -26.08 6.00
CA GLN A 353 -12.77 -26.68 5.40
C GLN A 353 -13.79 -25.60 5.04
N ASN A 354 -14.18 -25.56 3.77
CA ASN A 354 -15.22 -24.68 3.26
C ASN A 354 -16.62 -25.16 3.71
N PRO A 355 -17.65 -24.30 3.68
CA PRO A 355 -19.02 -24.71 4.02
C PRO A 355 -19.59 -25.87 3.19
N ASN A 356 -19.06 -26.09 1.97
CA ASN A 356 -19.43 -27.23 1.12
C ASN A 356 -18.73 -28.55 1.52
N GLY A 357 -17.95 -28.57 2.60
CA GLY A 357 -17.21 -29.73 3.10
C GLY A 357 -15.82 -29.95 2.47
N ALA A 358 -15.49 -29.25 1.38
CA ALA A 358 -14.19 -29.37 0.72
C ALA A 358 -13.08 -28.81 1.60
N SER A 359 -12.01 -29.57 1.78
CA SER A 359 -10.84 -29.15 2.56
C SER A 359 -9.68 -28.76 1.65
N THR A 360 -8.93 -27.73 2.04
CA THR A 360 -7.74 -27.27 1.34
C THR A 360 -6.62 -27.07 2.35
N THR A 361 -5.40 -27.49 1.99
CA THR A 361 -4.20 -27.30 2.80
C THR A 361 -3.30 -26.28 2.11
N THR A 362 -2.83 -25.31 2.89
CA THR A 362 -1.87 -24.29 2.46
C THR A 362 -0.60 -24.43 3.28
N THR A 363 0.56 -24.21 2.66
CA THR A 363 1.87 -24.27 3.31
C THR A 363 2.70 -23.06 2.93
N HIS A 364 3.39 -22.49 3.92
CA HIS A 364 4.32 -21.38 3.80
C HIS A 364 5.66 -21.69 4.48
N GLY A 365 6.72 -21.09 3.97
CA GLY A 365 8.09 -21.30 4.47
C GLY A 365 8.74 -22.60 3.99
N GLY A 366 9.78 -23.02 4.71
CA GLY A 366 10.58 -24.20 4.38
C GLY A 366 10.16 -25.49 5.10
N ASN A 367 10.84 -26.56 4.72
CA ASN A 367 10.65 -27.91 5.29
C ASN A 367 11.60 -28.23 6.46
N GLY A 368 12.42 -27.27 6.88
CA GLY A 368 13.29 -27.41 8.04
C GLY A 368 12.51 -27.51 9.36
N GLY A 369 13.25 -27.56 10.47
CA GLY A 369 12.68 -27.70 11.82
C GLY A 369 11.86 -28.97 12.04
N ASP A 370 11.39 -29.16 13.27
CA ASP A 370 10.52 -30.28 13.63
C ASP A 370 9.05 -29.82 13.61
N PRO A 371 8.11 -30.61 13.06
CA PRO A 371 6.71 -30.25 13.02
C PRO A 371 6.03 -30.46 14.38
N THR A 372 5.21 -29.51 14.79
CA THR A 372 4.21 -29.72 15.85
C THR A 372 2.83 -29.39 15.29
N THR A 373 1.86 -30.28 15.49
CA THR A 373 0.51 -30.16 14.90
C THR A 373 -0.56 -30.05 15.98
N LEU A 374 -1.55 -29.20 15.72
CA LEU A 374 -2.79 -29.10 16.47
C LEU A 374 -3.97 -29.39 15.54
N ASN A 375 -4.72 -30.46 15.85
CA ASN A 375 -6.04 -30.71 15.27
C ASN A 375 -7.10 -30.05 16.16
N LEU A 376 -7.93 -29.20 15.58
CA LEU A 376 -8.99 -28.50 16.32
C LEU A 376 -10.16 -29.44 16.60
N ASN A 377 -10.68 -29.36 17.82
CA ASN A 377 -11.91 -30.07 18.20
C ASN A 377 -13.13 -29.38 17.57
N ALA A 378 -14.27 -30.07 17.53
CA ALA A 378 -15.52 -29.49 17.07
C ALA A 378 -15.85 -28.20 17.85
N GLY A 379 -16.11 -27.10 17.12
CA GLY A 379 -16.42 -25.78 17.70
C GLY A 379 -15.22 -25.02 18.27
N GLU A 380 -14.03 -25.62 18.30
CA GLU A 380 -12.82 -24.96 18.76
C GLU A 380 -12.21 -24.10 17.66
N ARG A 381 -11.68 -22.94 18.04
CA ARG A 381 -11.05 -21.99 17.13
C ARG A 381 -9.82 -21.37 17.76
N VAL A 382 -8.82 -21.03 16.95
CA VAL A 382 -7.67 -20.24 17.40
C VAL A 382 -8.11 -18.78 17.54
N VAL A 383 -7.91 -18.19 18.73
CA VAL A 383 -8.37 -16.83 19.07
C VAL A 383 -7.24 -15.84 19.31
N LYS A 384 -5.99 -16.33 19.39
CA LYS A 384 -4.81 -15.52 19.65
C LYS A 384 -3.59 -16.10 18.95
N VAL A 385 -2.81 -15.23 18.32
CA VAL A 385 -1.51 -15.50 17.71
C VAL A 385 -0.47 -14.60 18.38
N GLU A 386 0.57 -15.19 18.94
CA GLU A 386 1.75 -14.49 19.44
C GLU A 386 2.94 -14.88 18.55
N ALA A 387 3.65 -13.89 18.03
CA ALA A 387 4.82 -14.10 17.19
C ALA A 387 5.95 -13.21 17.66
N CYS A 388 7.18 -13.72 17.57
CA CYS A 388 8.39 -12.94 17.83
C CYS A 388 9.30 -12.95 16.62
N SER A 389 9.96 -11.82 16.36
CA SER A 389 10.94 -11.69 15.28
C SER A 389 12.27 -11.16 15.77
N ASP A 390 13.33 -11.67 15.16
CA ASP A 390 14.71 -11.26 15.43
C ASP A 390 15.55 -11.42 14.16
N THR A 391 16.83 -11.01 14.21
CA THR A 391 17.74 -11.03 13.07
C THR A 391 18.56 -12.32 13.05
N TYR A 392 18.62 -12.96 11.88
CA TYR A 392 19.53 -14.07 11.57
C TYR A 392 20.28 -13.80 10.28
N SER A 393 21.61 -13.77 10.35
CA SER A 393 22.48 -13.50 9.20
C SER A 393 22.10 -12.24 8.42
N GLY A 394 21.80 -11.15 9.16
CA GLY A 394 21.43 -9.85 8.58
C GLY A 394 20.01 -9.78 8.01
N ARG A 395 19.17 -10.82 8.21
CA ARG A 395 17.77 -10.84 7.78
C ARG A 395 16.83 -11.02 8.96
N THR A 396 15.78 -10.23 9.04
CA THR A 396 14.73 -10.39 10.07
C THR A 396 13.85 -11.60 9.73
N ARG A 397 13.64 -12.49 10.70
CA ARG A 397 12.87 -13.73 10.56
C ARG A 397 11.85 -13.87 11.69
N VAL A 398 10.86 -14.73 11.51
CA VAL A 398 9.97 -15.15 12.60
C VAL A 398 10.70 -16.22 13.42
N PHE A 399 11.01 -15.90 14.68
CA PHE A 399 11.74 -16.78 15.59
C PHE A 399 10.84 -17.69 16.40
N PHE A 400 9.61 -17.24 16.67
CA PHE A 400 8.65 -17.94 17.50
C PHE A 400 7.23 -17.67 17.02
N LEU A 401 6.39 -18.70 17.11
CA LEU A 401 4.96 -18.58 16.87
C LEU A 401 4.21 -19.44 17.89
N LYS A 402 3.20 -18.85 18.52
CA LYS A 402 2.29 -19.51 19.45
C LYS A 402 0.85 -19.16 19.15
N LEU A 403 0.02 -20.19 19.10
CA LEU A 403 -1.42 -20.10 18.89
C LEU A 403 -2.11 -20.49 20.20
N THR A 404 -3.19 -19.79 20.56
CA THR A 404 -4.07 -20.17 21.67
C THR A 404 -5.49 -20.34 21.17
N THR A 405 -6.14 -21.44 21.55
CA THR A 405 -7.53 -21.73 21.17
C THR A 405 -8.55 -21.21 22.17
N SER A 406 -9.82 -21.18 21.77
CA SER A 406 -10.96 -20.85 22.63
C SER A 406 -11.13 -21.80 23.82
N SER A 407 -10.51 -23.00 23.78
CA SER A 407 -10.51 -23.96 24.89
C SER A 407 -9.27 -23.87 25.78
N GLY A 408 -8.35 -22.94 25.49
CA GLY A 408 -7.09 -22.75 26.23
C GLY A 408 -5.94 -23.67 25.78
N ARG A 409 -6.15 -24.53 24.77
CA ARG A 409 -5.06 -25.32 24.17
C ARG A 409 -4.10 -24.41 23.41
N THR A 410 -2.84 -24.82 23.34
CA THR A 410 -1.81 -24.06 22.63
C THR A 410 -1.04 -24.94 21.65
N LEU A 411 -0.56 -24.30 20.57
CA LEU A 411 0.43 -24.84 19.66
C LEU A 411 1.56 -23.82 19.58
N GLN A 412 2.81 -24.22 19.78
CA GLN A 412 3.95 -23.32 19.64
C GLN A 412 5.16 -24.03 19.06
N ASN A 413 6.00 -23.28 18.34
CA ASN A 413 7.29 -23.76 17.88
C ASN A 413 8.27 -22.59 17.68
N GLY A 414 9.56 -22.91 17.51
CA GLY A 414 10.65 -21.94 17.53
C GLY A 414 11.05 -21.53 18.94
N LYS A 415 11.89 -20.50 19.07
CA LYS A 415 12.35 -19.95 20.35
C LYS A 415 12.11 -18.45 20.38
N ALA A 416 11.37 -17.98 21.38
CA ALA A 416 11.10 -16.55 21.56
C ALA A 416 12.43 -15.77 21.66
N SER A 417 12.56 -14.73 20.84
CA SER A 417 13.71 -13.84 20.75
C SER A 417 13.27 -12.52 20.12
N GLY A 418 13.99 -11.44 20.42
CA GLY A 418 13.70 -10.13 19.87
C GLY A 418 12.33 -9.58 20.29
N ASP A 419 11.66 -8.93 19.35
CA ASP A 419 10.39 -8.25 19.58
C ASP A 419 9.22 -9.21 19.37
N CYS A 420 8.34 -9.28 20.36
CA CYS A 420 7.13 -10.09 20.31
C CYS A 420 5.89 -9.20 20.23
N ALA A 421 4.93 -9.61 19.41
CA ALA A 421 3.61 -9.00 19.37
C ALA A 421 2.52 -10.08 19.40
N THR A 422 1.35 -9.67 19.88
CA THR A 422 0.17 -10.52 19.94
C THR A 422 -0.93 -9.91 19.08
N SER A 423 -1.55 -10.74 18.24
CA SER A 423 -2.79 -10.44 17.55
C SER A 423 -3.91 -11.33 18.11
N THR A 424 -5.07 -10.73 18.34
CA THR A 424 -6.28 -11.45 18.76
C THR A 424 -7.36 -11.32 17.72
N ILE A 425 -8.39 -12.16 17.81
CA ILE A 425 -9.62 -11.99 17.04
C ILE A 425 -10.19 -10.56 17.18
N PRO A 426 -10.88 -10.04 16.16
CA PRO A 426 -11.54 -8.75 16.23
C PRO A 426 -12.57 -8.67 17.37
N THR A 427 -12.56 -7.57 18.12
CA THR A 427 -13.47 -7.33 19.25
C THR A 427 -14.28 -6.04 19.14
N ASP A 428 -14.10 -5.26 18.08
CA ASP A 428 -14.86 -4.05 17.81
C ASP A 428 -16.30 -4.34 17.37
N ALA A 429 -17.14 -3.30 17.34
CA ALA A 429 -18.56 -3.40 17.00
C ALA A 429 -18.81 -4.01 15.60
N GLY A 430 -17.87 -3.85 14.65
CA GLY A 430 -17.98 -4.42 13.31
C GLY A 430 -17.78 -5.94 13.26
N ALA A 431 -17.35 -6.56 14.36
CA ALA A 431 -17.29 -8.02 14.50
C ALA A 431 -18.69 -8.65 14.64
N GLY A 432 -19.73 -7.85 14.96
CA GLY A 432 -21.14 -8.21 14.79
C GLY A 432 -21.63 -9.40 15.61
N GLY A 433 -20.95 -9.76 16.70
CA GLY A 433 -21.29 -10.94 17.52
C GLY A 433 -21.00 -12.29 16.87
N ALA A 434 -20.38 -12.31 15.68
CA ALA A 434 -19.94 -13.53 15.02
C ALA A 434 -18.79 -14.20 15.79
N GLN A 435 -18.62 -15.50 15.63
CA GLN A 435 -17.50 -16.20 16.23
C GLN A 435 -16.28 -16.14 15.30
N TRP A 436 -15.35 -15.27 15.65
CA TRP A 436 -14.10 -15.10 14.92
C TRP A 436 -13.05 -16.12 15.34
N GLY A 437 -12.28 -16.59 14.37
CA GLY A 437 -11.11 -17.43 14.58
C GLY A 437 -10.07 -17.26 13.47
N LEU A 438 -8.87 -17.78 13.68
CA LEU A 438 -7.84 -17.84 12.64
C LEU A 438 -8.32 -18.72 11.48
N VAL A 439 -8.21 -18.22 10.25
CA VAL A 439 -8.59 -18.96 9.03
C VAL A 439 -7.45 -19.08 8.02
N GLY A 440 -6.37 -18.34 8.19
CA GLY A 440 -5.18 -18.41 7.33
C GLY A 440 -4.16 -17.35 7.73
N PHE A 441 -3.20 -17.08 6.83
CA PHE A 441 -2.14 -16.12 7.09
C PHE A 441 -1.91 -15.19 5.89
N TRP A 442 -1.19 -14.11 6.17
CA TRP A 442 -0.57 -13.25 5.17
C TRP A 442 0.80 -12.85 5.69
N GLY A 443 1.71 -12.46 4.81
CA GLY A 443 3.05 -12.09 5.23
C GLY A 443 4.08 -12.32 4.14
N ARG A 444 5.24 -12.84 4.56
CA ARG A 444 6.36 -13.13 3.66
C ARG A 444 7.04 -14.43 4.05
N ASP A 445 7.44 -15.21 3.07
CA ASP A 445 8.10 -16.50 3.30
C ASP A 445 9.19 -16.80 2.26
N GLY A 446 10.04 -17.76 2.59
CA GLY A 446 11.08 -18.27 1.72
C GLY A 446 11.59 -19.59 2.28
N ASN A 447 12.90 -19.70 2.49
CA ASN A 447 13.48 -20.88 3.14
C ASN A 447 13.01 -21.06 4.59
N GLU A 448 12.58 -19.99 5.25
CA GLU A 448 11.97 -19.94 6.58
C GLU A 448 10.83 -18.91 6.56
N MET A 449 10.05 -18.77 7.63
CA MET A 449 9.07 -17.69 7.75
C MET A 449 9.78 -16.34 7.96
N ASP A 450 9.56 -15.39 7.05
CA ASP A 450 10.15 -14.04 7.13
C ASP A 450 9.22 -13.07 7.86
N ARG A 451 7.90 -13.16 7.61
CA ARG A 451 6.86 -12.39 8.29
C ARG A 451 5.54 -13.14 8.33
N VAL A 452 4.82 -13.05 9.44
CA VAL A 452 3.51 -13.69 9.63
C VAL A 452 2.49 -12.73 10.23
N GLY A 453 1.33 -12.63 9.60
CA GLY A 453 0.14 -11.94 10.08
C GLY A 453 -1.06 -12.88 10.02
N ALA A 454 -1.92 -12.81 11.04
CA ALA A 454 -3.12 -13.64 11.12
C ALA A 454 -4.19 -13.13 10.14
N LEU A 455 -4.89 -14.05 9.48
CA LEU A 455 -6.19 -13.77 8.87
C LEU A 455 -7.28 -14.25 9.81
N TRP A 456 -8.07 -13.32 10.32
CA TRP A 456 -9.22 -13.59 11.18
C TRP A 456 -10.47 -13.71 10.32
N GLY A 457 -11.26 -14.74 10.53
CA GLY A 457 -12.49 -15.00 9.79
C GLY A 457 -13.69 -15.23 10.70
N ALA A 458 -14.83 -14.64 10.36
CA ALA A 458 -16.13 -14.84 11.01
C ALA A 458 -16.79 -16.15 10.52
N ALA A 459 -16.08 -17.27 10.73
CA ALA A 459 -16.48 -18.56 10.17
C ALA A 459 -17.28 -19.43 11.14
N TYR A 460 -17.21 -19.20 12.46
CA TYR A 460 -17.53 -20.21 13.46
C TYR A 460 -18.96 -20.20 13.99
#